data_AF-A0AA42X284-F1
#
_entry.id   AF-A0AA42X284-F1
#
_cell.length_a   1.000
_cell.length_b   1.000
_cell.length_c   1.000
_cell.angle_alpha   90.00
_cell.angle_beta   90.00
_cell.angle_gamma   90.00
#
_symmetry.space_group_name_H-M   'P 1'
#
loop_
_entity.id
_entity.type
_entity.pdbx_description
1 polymer ?
#
loop_
_entity_poly.entity_id
_entity_poly.type
_entity_poly.pdbx_seq_one_letter_code
_entity_poly.pdbx_strand_id
1 'polypeptide(L)'
;MFDNLTAWLDKRATPDQKAVMLRACRVLLEAGFADHEAFLEQEVIATIDQDEDLYLSLVREYMIPLYAARLGEFGIVVNPEAELPILSSMLEAVDRLDCWDDPAAINDLADNDEDPEPTLAEILAVTGQDNQEEYLAALDSVEPDLIKSIYEITANQLELTEETEEPAIIAAREVARARVSRYATIIAPDHRTLLQVYLDNQGRLAESVKIIVFPFYHQLMAMSHEQASEEILALLSATNLPDGEIVRAAMGLVEQLGGDDELALGRISARLVELNKKVISNEGV
;
A
#
# COMPACT_ATOMS: atom_id res chain seq x y z
N MET A 1 4.97 -7.78 -17.64
CA MET A 1 5.89 -6.65 -17.40
C MET A 1 7.10 -7.22 -16.72
N PHE A 2 8.29 -7.03 -17.30
CA PHE A 2 9.50 -7.83 -16.99
C PHE A 2 9.37 -9.35 -17.19
N ASP A 3 8.66 -9.80 -18.23
CA ASP A 3 8.33 -11.23 -18.38
C ASP A 3 9.59 -12.07 -18.69
N ASN A 4 10.51 -11.57 -19.50
CA ASN A 4 11.74 -12.30 -19.81
C ASN A 4 12.72 -12.25 -18.64
N LEU A 5 12.86 -11.08 -17.99
CA LEU A 5 13.67 -10.97 -16.78
C LEU A 5 13.16 -11.89 -15.67
N THR A 6 11.85 -11.95 -15.45
CA THR A 6 11.23 -12.85 -14.48
C THR A 6 11.51 -14.31 -14.81
N ALA A 7 11.30 -14.71 -16.07
CA ALA A 7 11.55 -16.08 -16.53
C ALA A 7 13.03 -16.47 -16.47
N TRP A 8 13.94 -15.51 -16.62
CA TRP A 8 15.38 -15.71 -16.44
C TRP A 8 15.73 -15.89 -14.97
N LEU A 9 15.26 -14.99 -14.10
CA LEU A 9 15.50 -15.03 -12.65
C LEU A 9 14.95 -16.31 -12.03
N ASP A 10 13.79 -16.80 -12.47
CA ASP A 10 13.19 -18.06 -11.99
C ASP A 10 14.06 -19.30 -12.24
N LYS A 11 14.97 -19.25 -13.20
CA LYS A 11 15.82 -20.38 -13.57
C LYS A 11 17.22 -20.32 -12.97
N ARG A 12 17.64 -19.15 -12.49
CA ARG A 12 19.04 -18.86 -12.17
C ARG A 12 19.19 -18.29 -10.75
N ALA A 13 18.41 -17.28 -10.39
CA ALA A 13 18.57 -16.58 -9.11
C ALA A 13 17.82 -17.24 -7.94
N THR A 14 18.22 -16.89 -6.71
CA THR A 14 17.44 -17.23 -5.51
C THR A 14 16.14 -16.43 -5.45
N PRO A 15 15.12 -16.91 -4.69
CA PRO A 15 13.88 -16.14 -4.51
C PRO A 15 14.09 -14.72 -3.99
N ASP A 16 15.05 -14.53 -3.09
CA ASP A 16 15.36 -13.22 -2.50
C ASP A 16 16.00 -12.28 -3.53
N GLN A 17 16.97 -12.79 -4.30
CA GLN A 17 17.60 -12.03 -5.39
C GLN A 17 16.57 -11.63 -6.45
N LYS A 18 15.66 -12.54 -6.80
CA LYS A 18 14.55 -12.26 -7.71
C LYS A 18 13.65 -11.16 -7.16
N ALA A 19 13.25 -11.25 -5.89
CA ALA A 19 12.37 -10.28 -5.25
C ALA A 19 13.00 -8.88 -5.23
N VAL A 20 14.27 -8.78 -4.85
CA VAL A 20 15.04 -7.52 -4.86
C VAL A 20 15.08 -6.92 -6.26
N MET A 21 15.48 -7.69 -7.28
CA MET A 21 15.62 -7.15 -8.64
C MET A 21 14.30 -6.66 -9.21
N LEU A 22 13.25 -7.48 -9.09
CA LEU A 22 11.93 -7.14 -9.62
C LEU A 22 11.31 -5.96 -8.87
N ARG A 23 11.53 -5.86 -7.55
CA ARG A 23 11.13 -4.68 -6.79
C ARG A 23 11.84 -3.44 -7.30
N ALA A 24 13.16 -3.48 -7.46
CA ALA A 24 13.91 -2.32 -7.93
C ALA A 24 13.46 -1.89 -9.34
N CYS A 25 13.27 -2.85 -10.24
CA CYS A 25 12.75 -2.57 -11.59
C CYS A 25 11.38 -1.90 -11.56
N ARG A 26 10.49 -2.34 -10.66
CA ARG A 26 9.15 -1.79 -10.48
C ARG A 26 9.18 -0.40 -9.85
N VAL A 27 10.00 -0.15 -8.84
CA VAL A 27 10.11 1.18 -8.20
C VAL A 27 10.54 2.23 -9.22
N LEU A 28 11.48 1.93 -10.12
CA LEU A 28 11.85 2.86 -11.20
C LEU A 28 10.70 3.10 -12.18
N LEU A 29 9.91 2.07 -12.51
CA LEU A 29 8.72 2.24 -13.36
C LEU A 29 7.68 3.14 -12.70
N GLU A 30 7.41 2.94 -11.41
CA GLU A 30 6.49 3.75 -10.62
C GLU A 30 6.95 5.21 -10.55
N ALA A 31 8.27 5.43 -10.42
CA ALA A 31 8.90 6.74 -10.50
C ALA A 31 8.98 7.35 -11.92
N GLY A 32 8.38 6.69 -12.94
CA GLY A 32 8.24 7.23 -14.29
C GLY A 32 9.41 6.96 -15.25
N PHE A 33 10.42 6.18 -14.84
CA PHE A 33 11.48 5.73 -15.73
C PHE A 33 11.02 4.42 -16.37
N ALA A 34 10.62 4.43 -17.64
CA ALA A 34 10.18 3.23 -18.35
C ALA A 34 11.23 2.66 -19.32
N ASP A 35 12.21 3.48 -19.70
CA ASP A 35 13.19 3.11 -20.72
C ASP A 35 14.16 2.01 -20.29
N HIS A 36 14.34 1.80 -18.97
CA HIS A 36 15.17 0.71 -18.43
C HIS A 36 14.57 -0.67 -18.68
N GLU A 37 13.24 -0.79 -18.80
CA GLU A 37 12.59 -2.07 -19.10
C GLU A 37 13.06 -2.60 -20.46
N ALA A 38 13.03 -1.76 -21.49
CA ALA A 38 13.46 -2.15 -22.82
C ALA A 38 14.95 -2.54 -22.86
N PHE A 39 15.80 -1.84 -22.11
CA PHE A 39 17.21 -2.18 -21.99
C PHE A 39 17.41 -3.54 -21.31
N LEU A 40 16.82 -3.73 -20.13
CA LEU A 40 16.97 -4.98 -19.37
C LEU A 40 16.42 -6.17 -20.15
N GLU A 41 15.28 -6.02 -20.81
CA GLU A 41 14.67 -7.07 -21.64
C GLU A 41 15.56 -7.45 -22.85
N GLN A 42 16.25 -6.49 -23.46
CA GLN A 42 17.21 -6.77 -24.54
C GLN A 42 18.49 -7.43 -24.04
N GLU A 43 19.02 -6.98 -22.91
CA GLU A 43 20.22 -7.55 -22.30
C GLU A 43 20.00 -8.97 -21.76
N VAL A 44 18.80 -9.27 -21.21
CA VAL A 44 18.39 -10.65 -20.84
C VAL A 44 18.54 -11.58 -22.04
N ILE A 45 18.07 -11.17 -23.22
CA ILE A 45 18.11 -11.98 -24.44
C ILE A 45 19.55 -12.19 -24.91
N ALA A 46 20.41 -11.18 -24.78
CA ALA A 46 21.80 -11.24 -25.20
C ALA A 46 22.69 -12.12 -24.30
N THR A 47 22.29 -12.34 -23.05
CA THR A 47 23.10 -13.00 -22.01
C THR A 47 22.54 -14.32 -21.50
N ILE A 48 21.50 -14.89 -22.13
CA ILE A 48 20.86 -16.19 -21.76
C ILE A 48 21.86 -17.32 -21.48
N ASP A 49 23.03 -17.31 -22.14
CA ASP A 49 24.08 -18.32 -22.03
C ASP A 49 25.32 -17.89 -21.22
N GLN A 50 25.32 -16.72 -20.58
CA GLN A 50 26.47 -16.19 -19.83
C GLN A 50 26.41 -16.52 -18.33
N ASP A 51 27.53 -16.29 -17.64
CA ASP A 51 27.73 -16.47 -16.20
C ASP A 51 26.70 -15.67 -15.39
N GLU A 52 26.08 -16.32 -14.40
CA GLU A 52 25.00 -15.75 -13.60
C GLU A 52 25.47 -14.55 -12.78
N ASP A 53 26.64 -14.66 -12.15
CA ASP A 53 27.19 -13.60 -11.31
C ASP A 53 27.51 -12.36 -12.13
N LEU A 54 28.03 -12.55 -13.35
CA LEU A 54 28.33 -11.47 -14.29
C LEU A 54 27.07 -10.69 -14.68
N TYR A 55 25.96 -11.41 -14.89
CA TYR A 55 24.69 -10.79 -15.25
C TYR A 55 24.09 -9.98 -14.10
N LEU A 56 24.07 -10.54 -12.89
CA LEU A 56 23.59 -9.84 -11.69
C LEU A 56 24.40 -8.56 -11.44
N SER A 57 25.73 -8.63 -11.64
CA SER A 57 26.60 -7.44 -11.59
C SER A 57 26.24 -6.41 -12.66
N LEU A 58 26.03 -6.82 -13.91
CA LEU A 58 25.68 -5.90 -15.01
C LEU A 58 24.35 -5.18 -14.76
N VAL A 59 23.33 -5.88 -14.26
CA VAL A 59 22.05 -5.27 -13.89
C VAL A 59 22.24 -4.23 -12.79
N ARG A 60 23.03 -4.54 -11.75
CA ARG A 60 23.34 -3.60 -10.67
C ARG A 60 24.10 -2.38 -11.16
N GLU A 61 25.16 -2.59 -11.95
CA GLU A 61 25.98 -1.52 -12.55
C GLU A 61 25.15 -0.59 -13.43
N TYR A 62 24.12 -1.12 -14.10
CA TYR A 62 23.20 -0.32 -14.89
C TYR A 62 22.15 0.42 -14.03
N MET A 63 21.58 -0.24 -13.03
CA MET A 63 20.48 0.31 -12.24
C MET A 63 20.91 1.31 -11.17
N ILE A 64 22.04 1.10 -10.50
CA ILE A 64 22.52 2.00 -9.43
C ILE A 64 22.65 3.45 -9.93
N PRO A 65 23.26 3.74 -11.10
CA PRO A 65 23.30 5.10 -11.64
C PRO A 65 21.93 5.72 -11.90
N LEU A 66 20.93 4.92 -12.29
CA LEU A 66 19.56 5.40 -12.51
C LEU A 66 18.91 5.82 -11.18
N TYR A 67 19.09 5.01 -10.14
CA TYR A 67 18.65 5.36 -8.79
C TYR A 67 19.35 6.60 -8.26
N ALA A 68 20.68 6.68 -8.38
CA ALA A 68 21.45 7.82 -7.93
C ALA A 68 21.02 9.11 -8.66
N ALA A 69 20.78 9.03 -9.97
CA ALA A 69 20.27 10.16 -10.74
C ALA A 69 18.89 10.61 -10.26
N ARG A 70 17.98 9.66 -10.01
CA ARG A 70 16.61 9.95 -9.59
C ARG A 70 16.54 10.48 -8.15
N LEU A 71 17.28 9.89 -7.22
CA LEU A 71 17.43 10.39 -5.85
C LEU A 71 18.06 11.78 -5.85
N GLY A 72 18.99 12.05 -6.77
CA GLY A 72 19.57 13.37 -6.98
C GLY A 72 18.56 14.45 -7.38
N GLU A 73 17.44 14.10 -8.04
CA GLU A 73 16.36 15.05 -8.33
C GLU A 73 15.65 15.55 -7.06
N PHE A 74 15.72 14.78 -5.97
CA PHE A 74 15.22 15.16 -4.65
C PHE A 74 16.30 15.81 -3.77
N GLY A 75 17.50 16.05 -4.30
CA GLY A 75 18.62 16.60 -3.53
C GLY A 75 19.36 15.56 -2.66
N ILE A 76 19.25 14.27 -2.99
CA ILE A 76 19.93 13.19 -2.27
C ILE A 76 21.14 12.71 -3.08
N VAL A 77 22.34 12.82 -2.51
CA VAL A 77 23.56 12.22 -3.06
C VAL A 77 23.86 10.94 -2.30
N VAL A 78 23.90 9.83 -3.03
CA VAL A 78 24.13 8.50 -2.46
C VAL A 78 25.59 8.07 -2.60
N ASN A 79 26.03 7.25 -1.65
CA ASN A 79 27.33 6.60 -1.70
C ASN A 79 27.42 5.70 -2.95
N PRO A 80 28.48 5.79 -3.77
CA PRO A 80 28.68 4.92 -4.93
C PRO A 80 28.70 3.42 -4.62
N GLU A 81 29.00 3.04 -3.37
CA GLU A 81 29.01 1.66 -2.89
C GLU A 81 27.67 1.23 -2.27
N ALA A 82 26.65 2.11 -2.28
CA ALA A 82 25.33 1.79 -1.74
C ALA A 82 24.68 0.63 -2.49
N GLU A 83 24.07 -0.27 -1.72
CA GLU A 83 23.43 -1.44 -2.30
C GLU A 83 22.08 -1.10 -2.94
N LEU A 84 21.78 -1.76 -4.06
CA LEU A 84 20.53 -1.57 -4.80
C LEU A 84 19.24 -1.71 -3.96
N PRO A 85 19.12 -2.67 -3.01
CA PRO A 85 17.94 -2.74 -2.14
C PRO A 85 17.71 -1.44 -1.37
N ILE A 86 18.76 -0.89 -0.76
CA ILE A 86 18.69 0.34 0.03
C ILE A 86 18.28 1.52 -0.86
N LEU A 87 18.92 1.67 -2.02
CA LEU A 87 18.56 2.72 -2.99
C LEU A 87 17.11 2.63 -3.47
N SER A 88 16.62 1.40 -3.67
CA SER A 88 15.22 1.17 -4.05
C SER A 88 14.24 1.53 -2.94
N SER A 89 14.60 1.22 -1.69
CA SER A 89 13.83 1.53 -0.48
C SER A 89 13.77 3.04 -0.25
N MET A 90 14.92 3.73 -0.39
CA MET A 90 15.02 5.20 -0.32
C MET A 90 14.12 5.88 -1.35
N LEU A 91 14.21 5.47 -2.62
CA LEU A 91 13.41 6.10 -3.67
C LEU A 91 11.92 5.84 -3.46
N GLU A 92 11.53 4.63 -3.06
CA GLU A 92 10.13 4.32 -2.77
C GLU A 92 9.56 5.17 -1.63
N ALA A 93 10.36 5.42 -0.58
CA ALA A 93 9.95 6.25 0.55
C ALA A 93 9.82 7.74 0.14
N VAL A 94 10.79 8.26 -0.61
CA VAL A 94 10.83 9.68 -1.04
C VAL A 94 9.86 9.98 -2.19
N ASP A 95 9.54 9.03 -3.06
CA ASP A 95 8.52 9.25 -4.10
C ASP A 95 7.09 9.27 -3.50
N ARG A 96 6.93 8.83 -2.25
CA ARG A 96 5.65 8.69 -1.54
C ARG A 96 5.51 9.60 -0.32
N LEU A 97 6.21 10.73 -0.25
CA LEU A 97 6.11 11.72 0.85
C LEU A 97 4.65 12.08 1.18
N ASP A 98 3.81 12.19 0.15
CA ASP A 98 2.41 12.60 0.28
C ASP A 98 1.49 11.51 0.89
N CYS A 99 1.99 10.29 1.07
CA CYS A 99 1.21 9.11 1.44
C CYS A 99 1.68 8.46 2.74
N TRP A 100 2.46 9.16 3.57
CA TRP A 100 2.97 8.60 4.82
C TRP A 100 1.89 8.48 5.90
N ASP A 101 1.97 7.38 6.67
CA ASP A 101 0.93 6.99 7.64
C ASP A 101 0.91 7.86 8.91
N ASP A 102 2.07 8.41 9.30
CA ASP A 102 2.24 9.21 10.52
C ASP A 102 2.95 10.54 10.22
N PRO A 103 2.24 11.51 9.63
CA PRO A 103 2.81 12.82 9.35
C PRO A 103 3.23 13.56 10.63
N ALA A 104 2.67 13.24 11.80
CA ALA A 104 3.04 13.87 13.07
C ALA A 104 4.45 13.45 13.48
N ALA A 105 4.71 12.14 13.54
CA ALA A 105 6.04 11.63 13.88
C ALA A 105 7.11 12.11 12.88
N ILE A 106 6.77 12.15 11.59
CA ILE A 106 7.72 12.61 10.57
C ILE A 106 7.95 14.13 10.67
N ASN A 107 6.92 14.92 10.96
CA ASN A 107 7.07 16.35 11.16
C ASN A 107 7.97 16.65 12.37
N ASP A 108 7.77 15.93 13.49
CA ASP A 108 8.61 16.03 14.69
C ASP A 108 10.08 15.69 14.37
N LEU A 109 10.31 14.67 13.54
CA LEU A 109 11.67 14.31 13.10
C LEU A 109 12.29 15.39 12.20
N ALA A 110 11.50 15.97 11.30
CA ALA A 110 11.95 17.00 10.37
C ALA A 110 12.14 18.38 11.02
N ASP A 111 11.51 18.65 12.16
CA ASP A 111 11.66 19.87 12.96
C ASP A 111 12.91 19.85 13.88
N ASN A 112 13.61 18.71 13.94
CA ASN A 112 14.85 18.63 14.71
C ASN A 112 15.97 19.44 14.02
N ASP A 113 16.68 20.26 14.81
CA ASP A 113 17.86 21.06 14.41
C ASP A 113 19.13 20.17 14.14
N GLU A 114 18.95 18.93 13.67
CA GLU A 114 20.03 18.01 13.34
C GLU A 114 20.54 18.19 11.89
N ASP A 115 21.66 17.53 11.57
CA ASP A 115 22.20 17.53 10.21
C ASP A 115 21.22 16.81 9.25
N PRO A 116 21.11 17.22 7.97
CA PRO A 116 20.11 16.66 7.04
C PRO A 116 20.20 15.15 6.81
N GLU A 117 21.41 14.59 6.81
CA GLU A 117 21.66 13.17 6.58
C GLU A 117 21.09 12.27 7.69
N PRO A 118 21.43 12.47 8.99
CA PRO A 118 20.83 11.68 10.07
C PRO A 118 19.31 11.87 10.16
N THR A 119 18.80 13.09 9.93
CA THR A 119 17.36 13.35 9.90
C THR A 119 16.66 12.56 8.79
N LEU A 120 17.19 12.59 7.55
CA LEU A 120 16.61 11.81 6.45
C LEU A 120 16.69 10.30 6.75
N ALA A 121 17.82 9.81 7.27
CA ALA A 121 17.98 8.40 7.60
C ALA A 121 16.97 7.92 8.65
N GLU A 122 16.64 8.76 9.64
CA GLU A 122 15.63 8.44 10.65
C GLU A 122 14.21 8.43 10.06
N ILE A 123 13.87 9.42 9.23
CA ILE A 123 12.59 9.47 8.52
C ILE A 123 12.42 8.24 7.62
N LEU A 124 13.47 7.86 6.89
CA LEU A 124 13.48 6.66 6.05
C LEU A 124 13.38 5.36 6.86
N ALA A 125 13.92 5.31 8.08
CA ALA A 125 13.78 4.15 8.96
C ALA A 125 12.35 3.97 9.47
N VAL A 126 11.60 5.07 9.64
CA VAL A 126 10.19 5.03 10.03
C VAL A 126 9.28 4.66 8.85
N THR A 127 9.63 5.09 7.64
CA THR A 127 8.75 4.97 6.46
C THR A 127 9.13 3.82 5.53
N GLY A 128 10.37 3.34 5.60
CA GLY A 128 10.92 2.31 4.73
C GLY A 128 11.07 0.96 5.42
N GLN A 129 11.94 0.11 4.86
CA GLN A 129 12.11 -1.28 5.32
C GLN A 129 13.45 -1.55 6.02
N ASP A 130 14.42 -0.68 5.79
CA ASP A 130 15.78 -0.80 6.30
C ASP A 130 15.96 0.07 7.56
N ASN A 131 17.04 -0.16 8.30
CA ASN A 131 17.27 0.59 9.53
C ASN A 131 18.04 1.90 9.27
N GLN A 132 18.07 2.78 10.28
CA GLN A 132 18.74 4.08 10.18
C GLN A 132 20.23 3.97 9.85
N GLU A 133 20.94 2.98 10.41
CA GLU A 133 22.38 2.80 10.16
C GLU A 133 22.66 2.42 8.70
N GLU A 134 21.80 1.59 8.10
CA GLU A 134 21.88 1.17 6.70
C GLU A 134 21.63 2.35 5.75
N TYR A 135 20.61 3.17 6.02
CA TYR A 135 20.37 4.38 5.23
C TYR A 135 21.51 5.38 5.38
N LEU A 136 21.98 5.62 6.60
CA LEU A 136 23.06 6.57 6.85
C LEU A 136 24.36 6.16 6.15
N ALA A 137 24.68 4.87 6.09
CA ALA A 137 25.85 4.36 5.36
C ALA A 137 25.74 4.54 3.83
N ALA A 138 24.51 4.59 3.31
CA ALA A 138 24.23 4.76 1.89
C ALA A 138 24.09 6.24 1.46
N LEU A 139 24.01 7.18 2.40
CA LEU A 139 23.95 8.63 2.14
C LEU A 139 25.37 9.23 2.12
N ASP A 140 25.64 10.07 1.11
CA ASP A 140 26.86 10.89 1.04
C ASP A 140 26.56 12.35 1.42
N SER A 141 25.46 12.91 0.89
CA SER A 141 24.93 14.21 1.35
C SER A 141 23.45 14.38 1.04
N VAL A 142 22.77 15.23 1.80
CA VAL A 142 21.36 15.59 1.61
C VAL A 142 21.20 17.11 1.58
N GLU A 143 20.50 17.62 0.56
CA GLU A 143 20.19 19.05 0.50
C GLU A 143 19.21 19.45 1.62
N PRO A 144 19.50 20.50 2.42
CA PRO A 144 18.62 20.95 3.50
C PRO A 144 17.20 21.29 3.05
N ASP A 145 17.05 21.70 1.79
CA ASP A 145 15.75 22.02 1.19
C ASP A 145 14.82 20.79 1.11
N LEU A 146 15.36 19.57 1.06
CA LEU A 146 14.54 18.34 1.13
C LEU A 146 13.88 18.19 2.50
N ILE A 147 14.65 18.32 3.59
CA ILE A 147 14.12 18.21 4.97
C ILE A 147 13.05 19.28 5.19
N LYS A 148 13.31 20.50 4.74
CA LYS A 148 12.33 21.58 4.79
C LYS A 148 11.06 21.25 3.99
N SER A 149 11.20 20.68 2.80
CA SER A 149 10.05 20.27 1.98
C SER A 149 9.24 19.16 2.66
N ILE A 150 9.92 18.20 3.28
CA ILE A 150 9.28 17.14 4.08
C ILE A 150 8.50 17.75 5.26
N TYR A 151 9.12 18.68 5.99
CA TYR A 151 8.46 19.40 7.07
C TYR A 151 7.21 20.14 6.57
N GLU A 152 7.30 20.88 5.47
CA GLU A 152 6.17 21.62 4.89
C GLU A 152 5.04 20.67 4.43
N ILE A 153 5.36 19.56 3.76
CA ILE A 153 4.36 18.57 3.30
C ILE A 153 3.63 17.94 4.49
N THR A 154 4.39 17.49 5.49
CA THR A 154 3.83 16.85 6.69
C THR A 154 3.05 17.84 7.55
N ALA A 155 3.52 19.09 7.69
CA ALA A 155 2.77 20.15 8.37
C ALA A 155 1.44 20.45 7.66
N ASN A 156 1.43 20.52 6.32
CA ASN A 156 0.18 20.69 5.56
C ASN A 156 -0.78 19.50 5.75
N GLN A 157 -0.26 18.26 5.82
CA GLN A 157 -1.07 17.08 6.11
C GLN A 157 -1.64 17.11 7.54
N LEU A 158 -0.86 17.60 8.50
CA LEU A 158 -1.30 17.83 9.87
C LEU A 158 -2.38 18.90 9.92
N GLU A 159 -2.22 20.04 9.24
CA GLU A 159 -3.26 21.07 9.17
C GLU A 159 -4.56 20.54 8.52
N LEU A 160 -4.45 19.69 7.49
CA LEU A 160 -5.60 19.00 6.87
C LEU A 160 -6.25 17.95 7.79
N THR A 161 -5.52 17.40 8.76
CA THR A 161 -6.08 16.50 9.80
C THR A 161 -6.52 17.25 11.06
N GLU A 162 -5.97 18.43 11.32
CA GLU A 162 -6.30 19.36 12.41
C GLU A 162 -7.42 20.36 12.06
N GLU A 163 -7.90 20.39 10.80
CA GLU A 163 -9.29 20.70 10.51
C GLU A 163 -10.18 19.63 11.17
N THR A 164 -10.32 19.78 12.50
CA THR A 164 -11.11 18.97 13.45
C THR A 164 -12.01 17.97 12.74
N GLU A 165 -11.59 16.69 12.67
CA GLU A 165 -12.51 15.63 12.29
C GLU A 165 -13.77 15.80 13.14
N GLU A 166 -14.88 16.21 12.51
CA GLU A 166 -16.11 16.50 13.22
C GLU A 166 -16.42 15.29 14.12
N PRO A 167 -16.93 15.46 15.36
CA PRO A 167 -17.29 14.34 16.23
C PRO A 167 -18.13 13.25 15.55
N ALA A 168 -18.85 13.62 14.48
CA ALA A 168 -19.57 12.71 13.59
C ALA A 168 -18.67 11.72 12.83
N ILE A 169 -17.49 12.12 12.34
CA ILE A 169 -16.54 11.27 11.61
C ILE A 169 -15.90 10.26 12.56
N ILE A 170 -15.48 10.70 13.75
CA ILE A 170 -14.92 9.82 14.79
C ILE A 170 -15.96 8.76 15.18
N ALA A 171 -17.20 9.17 15.46
CA ALA A 171 -18.29 8.26 15.78
C ALA A 171 -18.57 7.27 14.63
N ALA A 172 -18.54 7.74 13.38
CA ALA A 172 -18.74 6.88 12.21
C ALA A 172 -17.62 5.82 12.09
N ARG A 173 -16.37 6.19 12.37
CA ARG A 173 -15.22 5.26 12.36
C ARG A 173 -15.30 4.22 13.47
N GLU A 174 -15.71 4.60 14.67
CA GLU A 174 -15.93 3.64 15.76
C GLU A 174 -17.02 2.62 15.40
N VAL A 175 -18.12 3.08 14.81
CA VAL A 175 -19.20 2.21 14.33
C VAL A 175 -18.73 1.29 13.20
N ALA A 176 -17.95 1.79 12.24
CA ALA A 176 -17.34 0.98 11.18
C ALA A 176 -16.38 -0.08 11.76
N ARG A 177 -15.51 0.31 12.71
CA ARG A 177 -14.57 -0.61 13.37
C ARG A 177 -15.30 -1.72 14.12
N ALA A 178 -16.37 -1.38 14.85
CA ALA A 178 -17.20 -2.38 15.53
C ALA A 178 -17.86 -3.36 14.53
N ARG A 179 -18.33 -2.87 13.38
CA ARG A 179 -18.89 -3.71 12.32
C ARG A 179 -17.85 -4.66 11.72
N VAL A 180 -16.68 -4.15 11.36
CA VAL A 180 -15.58 -4.96 10.81
C VAL A 180 -15.16 -6.06 11.79
N SER A 181 -15.00 -5.73 13.07
CA SER A 181 -14.66 -6.71 14.12
C SER A 181 -15.72 -7.81 14.25
N ARG A 182 -17.01 -7.45 14.21
CA ARG A 182 -18.12 -8.42 14.20
C ARG A 182 -18.08 -9.31 12.96
N TYR A 183 -17.83 -8.73 11.78
CA TYR A 183 -17.71 -9.45 10.53
C TYR A 183 -16.59 -10.50 10.61
N ALA A 184 -15.39 -10.09 11.02
CA ALA A 184 -14.22 -10.97 11.16
C ALA A 184 -14.49 -12.15 12.12
N THR A 185 -15.21 -11.89 13.21
CA THR A 185 -15.51 -12.91 14.24
C THR A 185 -16.58 -13.92 13.81
N ILE A 186 -17.53 -13.53 12.96
CA ILE A 186 -18.71 -14.35 12.61
C ILE A 186 -18.56 -15.04 11.25
N ILE A 187 -17.91 -14.37 10.29
CA ILE A 187 -18.09 -14.70 8.88
C ILE A 187 -16.86 -15.34 8.25
N ALA A 188 -15.66 -14.83 8.53
CA ALA A 188 -14.47 -15.27 7.81
C ALA A 188 -13.21 -15.30 8.70
N PRO A 189 -13.09 -16.26 9.64
CA PRO A 189 -11.83 -16.45 10.35
C PRO A 189 -10.69 -16.96 9.44
N ASP A 190 -11.01 -17.64 8.34
CA ASP A 190 -10.04 -18.40 7.52
C ASP A 190 -9.94 -17.94 6.05
N HIS A 191 -10.53 -16.79 5.67
CA HIS A 191 -10.49 -16.29 4.28
C HIS A 191 -10.03 -14.84 4.21
N ARG A 192 -9.04 -14.55 3.35
CA ARG A 192 -8.61 -13.19 3.05
C ARG A 192 -9.68 -12.54 2.17
N THR A 193 -10.45 -11.64 2.77
CA THR A 193 -11.52 -10.91 2.09
C THR A 193 -10.97 -9.71 1.31
N LEU A 194 -11.75 -9.18 0.37
CA LEU A 194 -11.49 -7.90 -0.29
C LEU A 194 -11.41 -6.74 0.70
N LEU A 195 -12.17 -6.83 1.80
CA LEU A 195 -12.00 -5.90 2.92
C LEU A 195 -10.59 -5.96 3.51
N GLN A 196 -10.03 -7.16 3.71
CA GLN A 196 -8.66 -7.28 4.20
C GLN A 196 -7.67 -6.69 3.19
N VAL A 197 -7.87 -6.93 1.88
CA VAL A 197 -7.06 -6.30 0.83
C VAL A 197 -7.16 -4.78 0.86
N TYR A 198 -8.35 -4.22 1.09
CA TYR A 198 -8.55 -2.78 1.25
C TYR A 198 -7.78 -2.24 2.47
N LEU A 199 -7.89 -2.90 3.63
CA LEU A 199 -7.22 -2.49 4.86
C LEU A 199 -5.70 -2.66 4.79
N ASP A 200 -5.21 -3.74 4.17
CA ASP A 200 -3.78 -3.99 3.94
C ASP A 200 -3.17 -2.92 3.02
N ASN A 201 -3.97 -2.32 2.13
CA ASN A 201 -3.59 -1.20 1.27
C ASN A 201 -3.94 0.16 1.90
N GLN A 202 -3.85 0.29 3.23
CA GLN A 202 -4.08 1.52 4.01
C GLN A 202 -5.47 2.16 3.82
N GLY A 203 -6.47 1.36 3.44
CA GLY A 203 -7.84 1.83 3.29
C GLY A 203 -8.44 2.34 4.60
N ARG A 204 -9.02 3.54 4.59
CA ARG A 204 -9.66 4.15 5.77
C ARG A 204 -11.06 3.62 6.01
N LEU A 205 -11.41 3.48 7.29
CA LEU A 205 -12.78 3.14 7.73
C LEU A 205 -13.68 4.37 7.69
N ALA A 206 -14.99 4.11 7.64
CA ALA A 206 -16.05 5.10 7.54
C ALA A 206 -15.91 6.03 6.33
N GLU A 207 -15.47 5.48 5.21
CA GLU A 207 -15.49 6.15 3.92
C GLU A 207 -16.78 5.86 3.15
N SER A 208 -17.02 6.61 2.08
CA SER A 208 -18.18 6.35 1.22
C SER A 208 -18.11 4.98 0.53
N VAL A 209 -19.27 4.42 0.18
CA VAL A 209 -19.38 3.18 -0.63
C VAL A 209 -18.55 3.26 -1.91
N LYS A 210 -18.50 4.44 -2.54
CA LYS A 210 -17.72 4.65 -3.76
C LYS A 210 -16.21 4.48 -3.54
N ILE A 211 -15.70 4.87 -2.37
CA ILE A 211 -14.27 4.74 -2.05
C ILE A 211 -13.94 3.29 -1.69
N ILE A 212 -14.78 2.64 -0.89
CA ILE A 212 -14.45 1.30 -0.37
C ILE A 212 -14.83 0.18 -1.36
N VAL A 213 -16.01 0.24 -2.00
CA VAL A 213 -16.55 -0.87 -2.78
C VAL A 213 -16.14 -0.83 -4.24
N PHE A 214 -16.20 0.35 -4.87
CA PHE A 214 -16.05 0.44 -6.33
C PHE A 214 -14.65 0.09 -6.86
N PRO A 215 -13.53 0.29 -6.14
CA PRO A 215 -12.23 -0.21 -6.59
C PRO A 215 -12.22 -1.73 -6.86
N PHE A 216 -13.09 -2.47 -6.18
CA PHE A 216 -13.20 -3.92 -6.34
C PHE A 216 -14.33 -4.36 -7.28
N TYR A 217 -15.03 -3.43 -7.95
CA TYR A 217 -16.22 -3.75 -8.75
C TYR A 217 -15.97 -4.83 -9.81
N HIS A 218 -14.85 -4.75 -10.53
CA HIS A 218 -14.47 -5.76 -11.52
C HIS A 218 -14.18 -7.14 -10.89
N GLN A 219 -13.59 -7.18 -9.69
CA GLN A 219 -13.33 -8.42 -8.97
C GLN A 219 -14.66 -9.02 -8.49
N LEU A 220 -15.57 -8.20 -7.96
CA LEU A 220 -16.91 -8.62 -7.54
C LEU A 220 -17.72 -9.19 -8.72
N MET A 221 -17.63 -8.61 -9.92
CA MET A 221 -18.28 -9.15 -11.13
C MET A 221 -17.71 -10.51 -11.58
N ALA A 222 -16.44 -10.79 -11.26
CA ALA A 222 -15.78 -12.04 -11.63
C ALA A 222 -16.07 -13.18 -10.62
N MET A 223 -16.65 -12.86 -9.47
CA MET A 223 -16.99 -13.82 -8.41
C MET A 223 -18.36 -14.47 -8.64
N SER A 224 -18.59 -15.62 -8.01
CA SER A 224 -19.96 -16.15 -7.91
C SER A 224 -20.84 -15.20 -7.09
N HIS A 225 -22.15 -15.14 -7.35
CA HIS A 225 -23.07 -14.26 -6.59
C HIS A 225 -22.99 -14.50 -5.08
N GLU A 226 -22.77 -15.74 -4.66
CA GLU A 226 -22.56 -16.12 -3.26
C GLU A 226 -21.33 -15.42 -2.67
N GLN A 227 -20.16 -15.57 -3.31
CA GLN A 227 -18.92 -14.95 -2.86
C GLN A 227 -19.00 -13.41 -2.93
N ALA A 228 -19.53 -12.87 -4.03
CA ALA A 228 -19.70 -11.44 -4.20
C ALA A 228 -20.60 -10.84 -3.10
N SER A 229 -21.66 -11.55 -2.69
CA SER A 229 -22.55 -11.09 -1.61
C SER A 229 -21.84 -11.00 -0.25
N GLU A 230 -20.98 -11.97 0.06
CA GLU A 230 -20.18 -11.95 1.30
C GLU A 230 -19.14 -10.83 1.26
N GLU A 231 -18.44 -10.67 0.14
CA GLU A 231 -17.44 -9.62 -0.02
C GLU A 231 -18.05 -8.21 -0.02
N ILE A 232 -19.22 -8.02 -0.63
CA ILE A 232 -19.98 -6.77 -0.55
C ILE A 232 -20.30 -6.46 0.91
N LEU A 233 -20.75 -7.44 1.69
CA LEU A 233 -21.05 -7.23 3.11
C LEU A 233 -19.79 -6.88 3.92
N ALA A 234 -18.66 -7.53 3.62
CA ALA A 234 -17.37 -7.21 4.22
C ALA A 234 -17.02 -5.74 3.94
N LEU A 235 -17.00 -5.34 2.67
CA LEU A 235 -16.66 -3.99 2.25
C LEU A 235 -17.63 -2.94 2.82
N LEU A 236 -18.93 -3.19 2.79
CA LEU A 236 -19.93 -2.26 3.34
C LEU A 236 -19.82 -2.10 4.86
N SER A 237 -19.32 -3.11 5.58
CA SER A 237 -19.09 -3.02 7.03
C SER A 237 -18.07 -1.94 7.41
N ALA A 238 -17.17 -1.60 6.48
CA ALA A 238 -16.18 -0.54 6.66
C ALA A 238 -16.65 0.86 6.23
N THR A 239 -17.83 1.00 5.64
CA THR A 239 -18.32 2.30 5.10
C THR A 239 -18.92 3.22 6.17
N ASN A 240 -19.16 4.49 5.85
CA ASN A 240 -19.92 5.41 6.71
C ASN A 240 -21.45 5.21 6.67
N LEU A 241 -21.94 4.17 5.98
CA LEU A 241 -23.39 3.94 5.93
C LEU A 241 -23.97 3.67 7.32
N PRO A 242 -25.14 4.24 7.64
CA PRO A 242 -25.92 3.84 8.81
C PRO A 242 -26.31 2.36 8.72
N ASP A 243 -26.42 1.68 9.86
CA ASP A 243 -26.75 0.25 9.94
C ASP A 243 -28.04 -0.11 9.17
N GLY A 244 -29.06 0.76 9.23
CA GLY A 244 -30.32 0.58 8.52
C GLY A 244 -30.22 0.70 6.99
N GLU A 245 -29.12 1.23 6.47
CA GLU A 245 -28.88 1.43 5.03
C GLU A 245 -27.96 0.38 4.41
N ILE A 246 -27.17 -0.33 5.21
CA ILE A 246 -26.23 -1.37 4.73
C ILE A 246 -26.97 -2.43 3.90
N VAL A 247 -28.13 -2.90 4.38
CA VAL A 247 -28.95 -3.90 3.65
C VAL A 247 -29.29 -3.37 2.26
N ARG A 248 -29.84 -2.14 2.20
CA ARG A 248 -30.29 -1.53 0.96
C ARG A 248 -29.13 -1.32 -0.01
N ALA A 249 -27.98 -0.88 0.50
CA ALA A 249 -26.77 -0.71 -0.31
C ALA A 249 -26.25 -2.06 -0.84
N ALA A 250 -26.23 -3.10 -0.01
CA ALA A 250 -25.84 -4.45 -0.43
C ALA A 250 -26.75 -4.98 -1.53
N MET A 251 -28.07 -4.81 -1.37
CA MET A 251 -29.06 -5.20 -2.38
C MET A 251 -28.82 -4.49 -3.72
N GLY A 252 -28.67 -3.16 -3.68
CA GLY A 252 -28.44 -2.38 -4.90
C GLY A 252 -27.14 -2.76 -5.61
N LEU A 253 -26.09 -3.11 -4.85
CA LEU A 253 -24.82 -3.57 -5.42
C LEU A 253 -24.94 -4.96 -6.05
N VAL A 254 -25.64 -5.91 -5.41
CA VAL A 254 -25.87 -7.24 -5.99
C VAL A 254 -26.71 -7.18 -7.26
N GLU A 255 -27.77 -6.35 -7.27
CA GLU A 255 -28.58 -6.11 -8.48
C GLU A 255 -27.72 -5.54 -9.62
N GLN A 256 -26.83 -4.59 -9.31
CA GLN A 256 -25.90 -4.01 -10.30
C GLN A 256 -24.88 -5.00 -10.86
N LEU A 257 -24.57 -6.07 -10.13
CA LEU A 257 -23.68 -7.13 -10.60
C LEU A 257 -24.40 -8.16 -11.50
N GLY A 258 -25.68 -7.96 -11.79
CA GLY A 258 -26.49 -8.91 -12.59
C GLY A 258 -27.00 -10.10 -11.77
N GLY A 259 -26.98 -9.99 -10.44
CA GLY A 259 -27.56 -10.96 -9.53
C GLY A 259 -29.08 -10.97 -9.61
N ASP A 260 -29.66 -12.06 -10.12
CA ASP A 260 -31.10 -12.31 -10.10
C ASP A 260 -31.36 -13.37 -9.03
N ASP A 261 -31.57 -13.00 -7.76
CA ASP A 261 -31.64 -14.04 -6.72
C ASP A 261 -32.29 -13.60 -5.41
N GLU A 262 -33.55 -14.02 -5.19
CA GLU A 262 -34.15 -14.15 -3.86
C GLU A 262 -33.22 -14.90 -2.88
N LEU A 263 -32.35 -15.77 -3.38
CA LEU A 263 -31.35 -16.52 -2.62
C LEU A 263 -30.20 -15.65 -2.09
N ALA A 264 -29.63 -14.75 -2.89
CA ALA A 264 -28.58 -13.83 -2.47
C ALA A 264 -29.14 -12.83 -1.44
N LEU A 265 -30.36 -12.34 -1.68
CA LEU A 265 -31.10 -11.47 -0.77
C LEU A 265 -31.41 -12.16 0.57
N GLY A 266 -31.85 -13.42 0.54
CA GLY A 266 -32.09 -14.22 1.73
C GLY A 266 -30.84 -14.43 2.56
N ARG A 267 -29.67 -14.61 1.91
CA ARG A 267 -28.39 -14.80 2.59
C ARG A 267 -27.84 -13.52 3.19
N ILE A 268 -27.85 -12.41 2.45
CA ILE A 268 -27.48 -11.09 2.97
C ILE A 268 -28.31 -10.76 4.20
N SER A 269 -29.64 -10.97 4.11
CA SER A 269 -30.55 -10.75 5.23
C SER A 269 -30.25 -11.67 6.42
N ALA A 270 -30.04 -12.97 6.19
CA ALA A 270 -29.72 -13.93 7.26
C ALA A 270 -28.40 -13.59 7.96
N ARG A 271 -27.38 -13.18 7.21
CA ARG A 271 -26.05 -12.86 7.75
C ARG A 271 -26.05 -11.54 8.52
N LEU A 272 -26.80 -10.54 8.06
CA LEU A 272 -27.02 -9.30 8.80
C LEU A 272 -27.82 -9.53 10.10
N VAL A 273 -28.80 -10.42 10.08
CA VAL A 273 -29.51 -10.82 11.31
C VAL A 273 -28.56 -11.48 12.31
N GLU A 274 -27.62 -12.29 11.85
CA GLU A 274 -26.60 -12.91 12.70
C GLU A 274 -25.62 -11.89 13.28
N LEU A 275 -25.18 -10.92 12.47
CA LEU A 275 -24.35 -9.79 12.90
C LEU A 275 -25.05 -8.94 13.97
N ASN A 276 -26.38 -8.76 13.86
CA ASN A 276 -27.16 -7.94 14.79
C ASN A 276 -27.62 -8.69 16.06
N LYS A 277 -27.85 -10.01 16.01
CA LYS A 277 -28.29 -10.80 17.18
C LYS A 277 -27.27 -10.82 18.34
N LYS A 278 -25.98 -10.71 18.05
CA LYS A 278 -24.92 -10.66 19.09
C LYS A 278 -24.80 -9.32 19.82
N VAL A 279 -25.43 -8.25 19.31
CA VAL A 279 -25.48 -6.95 20.01
C VAL A 279 -26.34 -7.06 21.27
N ILE A 280 -27.47 -7.77 21.17
CA ILE A 280 -28.44 -7.91 22.27
C ILE A 280 -27.91 -8.83 23.39
N SER A 281 -26.99 -9.75 23.09
CA SER A 281 -26.41 -10.65 24.10
C SER A 281 -25.22 -10.05 24.86
N ASN A 282 -24.59 -8.98 24.36
CA ASN A 282 -23.42 -8.35 25.00
C ASN A 282 -23.75 -7.07 25.80
N GLU A 283 -24.98 -6.55 25.72
CA GLU A 283 -25.44 -5.44 26.58
C GLU A 283 -26.02 -5.93 27.94
N GLY A 284 -25.76 -7.18 28.30
CA GLY A 284 -26.32 -7.85 29.48
C GLY A 284 -25.30 -8.47 30.45
N VAL A 285 -24.06 -7.97 30.50
CA VAL A 285 -23.06 -8.32 31.53
C VAL A 285 -22.36 -7.08 32.03
#